data_AF-A0A2A7UDF9-F1
#
_entry.id   AF-A0A2A7UDF9-F1
#
_cell.length_a   1.000
_cell.length_b   1.000
_cell.length_c   1.000
_cell.angle_alpha   90.00
_cell.angle_beta   90.00
_cell.angle_gamma   90.00
#
_symmetry.space_group_name_H-M   'P 1'
#
loop_
_entity.id
_entity.type
_entity.pdbx_description
1 polymer ?
#
loop_
_entity_poly.entity_id
_entity_poly.type
_entity_poly.pdbx_seq_one_letter_code
_entity_poly.pdbx_strand_id
1 'polypeptide(L)'
;MRTATLLTTALGLLTLATAASTALPLDTGSATPTGPVVRIGDYCGGTHAPTATIGRTADGMTAYCVRVRYTDAYVWSLTPDLVPVDPNVPIGPGDPCLDEGQHWVAYDGRAIVCERTKNGRMAGNLVWMYAV
;
A
#
# COMPACT_ATOMS: atom_id res chain seq x y z
N MET A 1 -84.42 -16.79 9.93
CA MET A 1 -83.71 -16.94 11.22
C MET A 1 -83.23 -18.37 11.34
N ARG A 2 -82.02 -18.58 11.92
CA ARG A 2 -81.35 -19.85 12.28
C ARG A 2 -80.24 -20.34 11.32
N THR A 3 -79.02 -19.88 11.63
CA THR A 3 -77.80 -20.65 11.94
C THR A 3 -77.75 -22.15 11.59
N ALA A 4 -76.64 -22.59 10.99
CA ALA A 4 -75.73 -23.58 11.61
C ALA A 4 -74.41 -23.75 10.83
N THR A 5 -73.33 -23.73 11.60
CA THR A 5 -71.91 -23.97 11.32
C THR A 5 -71.63 -25.40 10.82
N LEU A 6 -70.52 -25.63 10.10
CA LEU A 6 -69.67 -26.82 10.27
C LEU A 6 -68.25 -26.59 9.72
N LEU A 7 -67.27 -26.98 10.54
CA LEU A 7 -65.82 -26.89 10.37
C LEU A 7 -65.29 -27.81 9.26
N THR A 8 -64.15 -27.46 8.65
CA THR A 8 -63.15 -28.46 8.22
C THR A 8 -61.76 -27.82 8.12
N THR A 9 -60.84 -28.33 8.94
CA THR A 9 -59.40 -28.03 8.92
C THR A 9 -58.73 -28.81 7.80
N ALA A 10 -57.85 -28.16 7.04
CA ALA A 10 -56.95 -28.82 6.10
C ALA A 10 -55.51 -28.34 6.33
N LEU A 11 -54.66 -29.26 6.76
CA LEU A 11 -53.20 -29.10 6.86
C LEU A 11 -52.60 -28.97 5.46
N GLY A 12 -51.98 -27.82 5.17
CA GLY A 12 -51.20 -27.60 3.96
C GLY A 12 -49.70 -27.71 4.25
N LEU A 13 -49.05 -28.68 3.60
CA LEU A 13 -47.61 -28.95 3.69
C LEU A 13 -46.76 -27.75 3.24
N LEU A 14 -45.78 -27.35 4.04
CA LEU A 14 -44.73 -26.41 3.63
C LEU A 14 -43.72 -27.14 2.73
N THR A 15 -43.73 -26.82 1.44
CA THR A 15 -42.68 -27.20 0.49
C THR A 15 -41.46 -26.30 0.68
N LEU A 16 -40.32 -26.88 1.11
CA LEU A 16 -39.04 -26.17 1.16
C LEU A 16 -38.54 -25.96 -0.28
N ALA A 17 -38.57 -24.72 -0.76
CA ALA A 17 -37.91 -24.32 -2.00
C ALA A 17 -36.39 -24.42 -1.83
N THR A 18 -35.75 -25.34 -2.54
CA THR A 18 -34.29 -25.44 -2.62
C THR A 18 -33.80 -24.33 -3.55
N ALA A 19 -33.25 -23.25 -2.97
CA ALA A 19 -32.58 -22.22 -3.76
C ALA A 19 -31.30 -22.81 -4.37
N ALA A 20 -31.30 -23.02 -5.69
CA ALA A 20 -30.10 -23.33 -6.44
C ALA A 20 -29.25 -22.05 -6.51
N SER A 21 -28.24 -21.96 -5.65
CA SER A 21 -27.20 -20.92 -5.76
C SER A 21 -26.35 -21.22 -6.99
N THR A 22 -26.65 -20.56 -8.11
CA THR A 22 -25.72 -20.43 -9.22
C THR A 22 -24.54 -19.59 -8.75
N ALA A 23 -23.48 -20.26 -8.29
CA ALA A 23 -22.20 -19.63 -8.03
C ALA A 23 -21.69 -19.01 -9.34
N LEU A 24 -21.79 -17.68 -9.46
CA LEU A 24 -21.03 -16.92 -10.43
C LEU A 24 -19.55 -17.23 -10.18
N PRO A 25 -18.74 -17.52 -11.22
CA PRO A 25 -17.30 -17.65 -11.04
C PRO A 25 -16.81 -16.32 -10.47
N LEU A 26 -16.30 -16.37 -9.24
CA LEU A 26 -15.59 -15.28 -8.62
C LEU A 26 -14.29 -15.14 -9.41
N ASP A 27 -14.28 -14.21 -10.37
CA ASP A 27 -13.06 -13.80 -11.06
C ASP A 27 -12.20 -13.12 -10.00
N THR A 28 -11.40 -13.91 -9.28
CA THR A 28 -10.33 -13.44 -8.40
C THR A 28 -9.17 -12.95 -9.25
N GLY A 29 -9.48 -12.13 -10.26
CA GLY A 29 -8.59 -11.67 -11.31
C GLY A 29 -7.29 -11.19 -10.70
N SER A 30 -6.29 -12.08 -10.71
CA SER A 30 -4.90 -11.72 -10.50
C SER A 30 -4.48 -11.07 -11.81
N ALA A 31 -4.95 -9.84 -12.01
CA ALA A 31 -4.53 -9.03 -13.13
C ALA A 31 -3.02 -8.87 -12.96
N THR A 32 -2.26 -9.56 -13.82
CA THR A 32 -0.81 -9.42 -13.84
C THR A 32 -0.52 -7.93 -14.04
N PRO A 33 0.26 -7.28 -13.16
CA PRO A 33 0.51 -5.86 -13.27
C PRO A 33 1.03 -5.51 -14.66
N THR A 34 0.23 -4.73 -15.38
CA THR A 34 0.53 -4.30 -16.75
C THR A 34 1.39 -3.05 -16.68
N GLY A 35 2.48 -3.01 -17.46
CA GLY A 35 3.39 -1.87 -17.47
C GLY A 35 4.82 -2.25 -17.85
N PRO A 36 5.73 -1.27 -17.86
CA PRO A 36 7.15 -1.52 -18.07
C PRO A 36 7.71 -2.42 -16.97
N VAL A 37 8.76 -3.19 -17.33
CA VAL A 37 9.61 -3.84 -16.33
C VAL A 37 10.53 -2.78 -15.73
N VAL A 38 10.49 -2.61 -14.42
CA VAL A 38 11.17 -1.54 -13.69
C VAL A 38 11.96 -2.09 -12.51
N ARG A 39 12.88 -1.28 -11.99
CA ARG A 39 13.67 -1.60 -10.81
C ARG A 39 13.30 -0.63 -9.69
N ILE A 40 13.11 -1.18 -8.49
CA ILE A 40 12.79 -0.39 -7.30
C ILE A 40 13.94 0.55 -6.97
N GLY A 41 13.62 1.81 -6.68
CA GLY A 41 14.56 2.89 -6.43
C GLY A 41 14.94 3.71 -7.66
N ASP A 42 14.79 3.17 -8.87
CA ASP A 42 15.07 3.92 -10.10
C ASP A 42 14.02 5.02 -10.31
N TYR A 43 14.42 6.10 -10.99
CA TYR A 43 13.49 7.15 -11.41
C TYR A 43 12.48 6.64 -12.45
N CYS A 44 11.27 7.20 -12.45
CA CYS A 44 10.15 6.72 -13.27
C CYS A 44 10.18 7.13 -14.75
N GLY A 45 11.26 6.85 -15.48
CA GLY A 45 11.40 7.23 -16.90
C GLY A 45 11.58 8.73 -17.15
N GLY A 46 11.36 9.56 -16.12
CA GLY A 46 11.75 10.96 -15.99
C GLY A 46 11.60 11.38 -14.52
N THR A 47 12.61 12.07 -13.97
CA THR A 47 12.64 12.42 -12.53
C THR A 47 11.43 13.25 -12.10
N HIS A 48 10.97 14.18 -12.95
CA HIS A 48 9.90 15.15 -12.61
C HIS A 48 8.61 14.98 -13.41
N ALA A 49 8.60 14.06 -14.38
CA ALA A 49 7.49 13.86 -15.30
C ALA A 49 7.40 12.37 -15.65
N PRO A 50 6.82 11.54 -14.75
CA PRO A 50 6.76 10.11 -14.96
C PRO A 50 5.92 9.75 -16.18
N THR A 51 6.44 8.89 -17.04
CA THR A 51 5.74 8.42 -18.26
C THR A 51 4.76 7.28 -17.97
N ALA A 52 4.89 6.65 -16.81
CA ALA A 52 4.01 5.59 -16.31
C ALA A 52 3.89 5.70 -14.80
N THR A 53 2.70 5.41 -14.26
CA THR A 53 2.42 5.46 -12.82
C THR A 53 2.44 4.09 -12.16
N ILE A 54 2.29 3.02 -12.95
CA ILE A 54 2.32 1.62 -12.52
C ILE A 54 3.25 0.86 -13.46
N GLY A 55 4.07 -0.01 -12.89
CA GLY A 55 4.95 -0.92 -13.59
C GLY A 55 4.98 -2.29 -12.91
N ARG A 56 5.89 -3.14 -13.35
CA ARG A 56 6.15 -4.42 -12.69
C ARG A 56 7.64 -4.66 -12.47
N THR A 57 8.00 -5.35 -11.40
CA THR A 57 9.38 -5.84 -11.24
C THR A 57 9.64 -7.02 -12.17
N ALA A 58 10.91 -7.44 -12.31
CA ALA A 58 11.27 -8.64 -13.07
C ALA A 58 10.60 -9.91 -12.53
N ASP A 59 10.33 -9.95 -11.22
CA ASP A 59 9.65 -11.05 -10.53
C ASP A 59 8.10 -10.95 -10.62
N GLY A 60 7.57 -9.96 -11.33
CA GLY A 60 6.13 -9.79 -11.57
C GLY A 60 5.36 -9.08 -10.46
N MET A 61 6.03 -8.48 -9.47
CA MET A 61 5.37 -7.66 -8.44
C MET A 61 4.95 -6.30 -9.01
N THR A 62 3.82 -5.76 -8.54
CA THR A 62 3.41 -4.39 -8.87
C THR A 62 4.39 -3.39 -8.30
N ALA A 63 4.83 -2.43 -9.12
CA ALA A 63 5.59 -1.28 -8.70
C ALA A 63 4.80 0.01 -8.97
N TYR A 64 4.89 0.95 -8.04
CA TYR A 64 4.22 2.24 -8.09
C TYR A 64 5.25 3.33 -8.31
N CYS A 65 4.98 4.21 -9.24
CA CYS A 65 5.77 5.42 -9.38
C CYS A 65 5.29 6.43 -8.33
N VAL A 66 6.09 6.66 -7.30
CA VAL A 66 5.72 7.50 -6.17
C VAL A 66 6.66 8.68 -6.02
N ARG A 67 6.13 9.77 -5.49
CA ARG A 67 6.89 10.99 -5.25
C ARG A 67 7.76 10.85 -4.01
N VAL A 68 8.99 11.34 -4.08
CA VAL A 68 9.85 11.53 -2.91
C VAL A 68 9.35 12.75 -2.11
N ARG A 69 9.15 12.60 -0.81
CA ARG A 69 8.67 13.66 0.08
C ARG A 69 9.50 14.94 -0.11
N TYR A 70 8.80 16.08 -0.10
CA TYR A 70 9.41 17.42 -0.18
C TYR A 70 10.24 17.73 -1.43
N THR A 71 10.23 16.87 -2.44
CA THR A 71 10.88 17.11 -3.74
C THR A 71 9.87 16.92 -4.86
N ASP A 72 10.20 17.20 -6.09
CA ASP A 72 9.42 16.86 -7.29
C ASP A 72 9.96 15.60 -8.00
N ALA A 73 10.81 14.81 -7.33
CA ALA A 73 11.36 13.57 -7.86
C ALA A 73 10.39 12.39 -7.69
N TYR A 74 10.34 11.50 -8.68
CA TYR A 74 9.51 10.30 -8.69
C TYR A 74 10.35 9.04 -8.90
N VAL A 75 10.17 8.05 -8.01
CA VAL A 75 10.90 6.78 -8.03
C VAL A 75 9.96 5.59 -7.93
N TRP A 76 10.40 4.44 -8.42
CA TRP A 76 9.67 3.18 -8.29
C TRP A 76 9.73 2.63 -6.87
N SER A 77 8.57 2.35 -6.28
CA SER A 77 8.38 1.75 -4.96
C SER A 77 7.45 0.54 -5.03
N LEU A 78 7.55 -0.36 -4.05
CA LEU A 78 6.60 -1.45 -3.86
C LEU A 78 5.32 -1.02 -3.13
N THR A 79 5.34 0.17 -2.53
CA THR A 79 4.18 0.79 -1.88
C THR A 79 3.74 2.03 -2.65
N PRO A 80 2.45 2.39 -2.61
CA PRO A 80 1.93 3.59 -3.25
C PRO A 80 2.21 4.89 -2.45
N ASP A 81 2.80 4.77 -1.26
CA ASP A 81 3.08 5.90 -0.38
C ASP A 81 4.31 6.70 -0.83
N LEU A 82 4.35 7.97 -0.44
CA LEU A 82 5.52 8.82 -0.69
C LEU A 82 6.74 8.25 0.04
N VAL A 83 7.87 8.16 -0.67
CA VAL A 83 9.13 7.74 -0.07
C VAL A 83 9.76 8.90 0.72
N PRO A 84 10.27 8.68 1.94
CA PRO A 84 10.79 9.75 2.78
C PRO A 84 12.11 10.34 2.28
N VAL A 85 12.92 9.55 1.57
CA VAL A 85 14.23 9.94 1.06
C VAL A 85 14.35 9.50 -0.40
N ASP A 86 15.08 10.27 -1.21
CA ASP A 86 15.46 9.84 -2.55
C ASP A 86 16.46 8.68 -2.44
N PRO A 87 16.13 7.46 -2.90
CA PRO A 87 17.02 6.29 -2.83
C PRO A 87 18.32 6.45 -3.64
N ASN A 88 18.41 7.44 -4.53
CA ASN A 88 19.60 7.74 -5.32
C ASN A 88 20.54 8.73 -4.61
N VAL A 89 20.13 9.26 -3.45
CA VAL A 89 20.94 10.15 -2.62
C VAL A 89 21.39 9.39 -1.36
N PRO A 90 22.70 9.27 -1.10
CA PRO A 90 23.18 8.58 0.08
C PRO A 90 22.82 9.39 1.34
N ILE A 91 22.19 8.73 2.30
CA ILE A 91 21.87 9.29 3.61
C ILE A 91 22.31 8.32 4.71
N GLY A 92 22.74 8.85 5.84
CA GLY A 92 23.13 8.07 7.01
C GLY A 92 22.91 8.81 8.33
N PRO A 93 23.33 8.19 9.45
CA PRO A 93 23.14 8.78 10.76
C PRO A 93 23.83 10.14 10.89
N GLY A 94 23.15 11.09 11.52
CA GLY A 94 23.61 12.46 11.72
C GLY A 94 23.20 13.42 10.59
N ASP A 95 22.78 12.91 9.43
CA ASP A 95 22.23 13.74 8.37
C ASP A 95 20.89 14.35 8.80
N PRO A 96 20.60 15.60 8.35
CA PRO A 96 19.35 16.25 8.67
C PRO A 96 18.17 15.47 8.06
N CYS A 97 17.06 15.43 8.78
CA CYS A 97 15.81 14.87 8.29
C CYS A 97 14.63 15.79 8.60
N LEU A 98 13.54 15.61 7.87
CA LEU A 98 12.45 16.59 7.82
C LEU A 98 11.24 16.20 8.66
N ASP A 99 10.97 14.90 8.83
CA ASP A 99 9.77 14.37 9.50
C ASP A 99 10.14 13.35 10.59
N GLU A 100 9.86 13.69 11.84
CA GLU A 100 10.11 12.80 12.99
C GLU A 100 9.32 11.48 12.88
N GLY A 101 9.98 10.37 13.21
CA GLY A 101 9.42 9.02 13.12
C GLY A 101 9.45 8.37 11.74
N GLN A 102 9.99 9.03 10.71
CA GLN A 102 10.21 8.37 9.42
C GLN A 102 11.26 7.27 9.54
N HIS A 103 11.07 6.17 8.79
CA HIS A 103 12.00 5.06 8.72
C HIS A 103 12.62 4.96 7.32
N TRP A 104 13.90 4.63 7.27
CA TRP A 104 14.64 4.44 6.01
C TRP A 104 15.76 3.41 6.17
N VAL A 105 16.45 3.12 5.07
CA VAL A 105 17.67 2.30 5.06
C VAL A 105 18.83 3.21 4.66
N ALA A 106 19.82 3.34 5.54
CA ALA A 106 21.01 4.13 5.28
C ALA A 106 21.88 3.52 4.17
N TYR A 107 22.84 4.29 3.67
CA TYR A 107 23.79 3.85 2.63
C TYR A 107 24.57 2.57 3.01
N ASP A 108 24.68 2.26 4.31
CA ASP A 108 25.34 1.06 4.85
C ASP A 108 24.40 -0.15 4.97
N GLY A 109 23.16 -0.03 4.51
CA GLY A 109 22.15 -1.08 4.54
C GLY A 109 21.44 -1.24 5.89
N ARG A 110 21.69 -0.37 6.87
CA ARG A 110 21.07 -0.46 8.20
C ARG A 110 19.83 0.41 8.30
N ALA A 111 18.85 -0.05 9.07
CA ALA A 111 17.66 0.72 9.36
C ALA A 111 18.01 1.98 10.15
N ILE A 112 17.44 3.11 9.72
CA ILE A 112 17.53 4.40 10.38
C ILE A 112 16.14 4.97 10.61
N VAL A 113 16.01 5.79 11.65
CA VAL A 113 14.81 6.51 12.04
C VAL A 113 15.14 8.00 12.21
N CYS A 114 14.24 8.86 11.77
CA CYS A 114 14.38 10.31 11.92
C CYS A 114 13.90 10.72 13.32
N GLU A 115 14.83 11.13 14.19
CA GLU A 115 14.51 11.45 15.60
C GLU A 115 15.27 12.69 16.09
N ARG A 116 14.73 13.33 17.14
CA ARG A 116 15.45 14.40 17.82
C ARG A 116 16.58 13.83 18.65
N THR A 117 17.78 14.33 18.40
CA THR A 117 18.92 14.07 19.27
C THR A 117 18.62 14.56 20.70
N LYS A 118 18.90 13.71 21.69
CA LYS A 118 18.61 14.02 23.10
C LYS A 118 19.75 14.77 23.79
N ASN A 119 21.00 14.54 23.37
CA ASN A 119 22.20 14.98 24.08
C ASN A 119 23.24 15.61 23.13
N GLY A 120 24.15 16.41 23.70
CA GLY A 120 25.30 16.99 22.99
C GLY A 120 24.98 18.29 22.25
N ARG A 121 25.93 18.76 21.42
CA ARG A 121 25.86 20.05 20.70
C ARG A 121 24.64 20.17 19.76
N MET A 122 24.11 19.04 19.30
CA MET A 122 23.00 18.99 18.35
C MET A 122 21.64 18.80 19.03
N ALA A 123 21.56 18.75 20.37
CA ALA A 123 20.33 18.42 21.10
C ALA A 123 19.12 19.23 20.59
N GLY A 124 18.03 18.52 20.30
CA GLY A 124 16.80 19.08 19.71
C GLY A 124 16.77 19.08 18.19
N ASN A 125 17.91 18.91 17.51
CA ASN A 125 17.96 18.78 16.06
C ASN A 125 17.39 17.43 15.63
N LEU A 126 16.62 17.47 14.55
CA LEU A 126 16.01 16.32 13.91
C LEU A 126 16.98 15.73 12.89
N VAL A 127 17.47 14.52 13.15
CA VAL A 127 18.48 13.84 12.32
C VAL A 127 18.14 12.37 12.15
N TRP A 128 18.67 11.75 11.11
CA TRP A 128 18.64 10.30 11.00
C TRP A 128 19.53 9.66 12.07
N MET A 129 19.03 8.62 12.72
CA MET A 129 19.72 7.84 13.74
C MET A 129 19.53 6.36 13.43
N TYR A 130 20.44 5.49 13.87
CA TYR A 130 20.19 4.06 13.74
C TYR A 130 18.92 3.68 14.52
N ALA A 131 18.05 2.91 13.87
CA ALA A 131 16.93 2.29 14.56
C ALA A 131 17.48 1.27 15.57
N VAL A 132 16.92 1.28 16.78
CA VAL A 132 17.27 0.37 17.88
C VAL A 132 16.38 -0.86 17.91
#